data_AF-E2BP61-F1
#
_entry.id   AF-E2BP61-F1
#
_cell.length_a   1.000
_cell.length_b   1.000
_cell.length_c   1.000
_cell.angle_alpha   90.00
_cell.angle_beta   90.00
_cell.angle_gamma   90.00
#
_symmetry.space_group_name_H-M   'P 1'
#
loop_
_entity.id
_entity.type
_entity.pdbx_description
1 polymer ?
#
loop_
_entity_poly.entity_id
_entity_poly.type
_entity_poly.pdbx_seq_one_letter_code
_entity_poly.pdbx_strand_id
1 'polypeptide(L)'
;MELIDRNTRPRLLSVAGLFETNGVLVQGTMCDHEFVSSMQSTPQYGRFYSPRYPSSYPKNIRCSYLFRARLKERIRLVFEEISLQKGDLR
;
A
#
# COMPACT_ATOMS: atom_id res chain seq x y z
N MET A 1 1.49 1.18 -17.13
CA MET A 1 1.83 2.12 -18.23
C MET A 1 1.83 3.49 -17.59
N GLU A 2 3.01 3.97 -17.20
CA GLU A 2 3.14 5.33 -16.65
C GLU A 2 2.93 6.34 -17.78
N LEU A 3 2.19 7.40 -17.47
CA LEU A 3 2.37 8.69 -18.12
C LEU A 3 2.76 9.68 -17.03
N ILE A 4 4.06 9.96 -16.93
CA ILE A 4 4.56 11.11 -16.16
C ILE A 4 4.58 12.29 -17.15
N ASP A 5 3.58 13.17 -17.06
CA ASP A 5 3.56 14.44 -17.77
C ASP A 5 4.69 15.34 -17.21
N ARG A 6 5.61 15.77 -18.10
CA ARG A 6 6.75 16.62 -17.77
C ARG A 6 6.47 18.13 -17.90
N ASN A 7 5.22 18.61 -17.83
CA ASN A 7 5.00 20.03 -18.14
C ASN A 7 3.92 20.80 -17.36
N THR A 8 3.80 20.58 -16.05
CA THR A 8 3.27 21.62 -15.15
C THR A 8 4.00 21.61 -13.83
N ARG A 9 4.53 22.76 -13.40
CA ARG A 9 4.95 22.98 -12.01
C ARG A 9 3.74 23.43 -11.20
N PRO A 10 3.19 22.61 -10.29
CA PRO A 10 2.54 23.12 -9.11
C PRO A 10 3.33 22.73 -7.85
N ARG A 11 3.06 23.50 -6.80
CA ARG A 11 3.77 23.56 -5.51
C ARG A 11 4.12 22.21 -4.90
N LEU A 12 5.28 22.19 -4.25
CA LEU A 12 5.84 21.17 -3.37
C LEU A 12 4.78 20.57 -2.38
N LEU A 13 4.04 19.58 -2.83
CA LEU A 13 3.58 18.48 -2.00
C LEU A 13 4.43 17.30 -2.45
N SER A 14 5.15 16.66 -1.54
CA SER A 14 5.87 15.45 -1.92
C SER A 14 4.84 14.49 -2.53
N VAL A 15 5.08 14.01 -3.75
CA VAL A 15 4.21 13.00 -4.38
C VAL A 15 4.07 11.78 -3.46
N ALA A 16 5.08 11.52 -2.61
CA ALA A 16 5.07 10.52 -1.55
C ALA A 16 3.94 10.68 -0.51
N GLY A 17 3.51 11.92 -0.20
CA GLY A 17 2.42 12.18 0.75
C GLY A 17 1.02 11.90 0.20
N LEU A 18 0.90 11.55 -1.09
CA LEU A 18 -0.38 11.18 -1.70
C LEU A 18 -0.67 9.68 -1.61
N PHE A 19 0.33 8.86 -1.32
CA PHE A 19 0.24 7.40 -1.37
C PHE A 19 0.48 6.79 0.01
N GLU A 20 -0.52 6.94 0.88
CA GLU A 20 -0.50 6.40 2.24
C GLU A 20 -1.27 5.08 2.33
N THR A 21 -0.64 4.07 2.92
CA THR A 21 -1.31 2.81 3.26
C THR A 21 -2.25 3.04 4.43
N ASN A 22 -3.55 2.73 4.27
CA ASN A 22 -4.56 2.99 5.30
C ASN A 22 -4.60 1.95 6.44
N GLY A 23 -3.72 0.95 6.40
CA GLY A 23 -3.61 -0.09 7.44
C GLY A 23 -2.69 0.33 8.57
N VAL A 24 -2.92 -0.20 9.77
CA VAL A 24 -2.11 0.10 10.95
C VAL A 24 -0.79 -0.66 10.86
N LEU A 25 0.34 0.04 11.01
CA LEU A 25 1.68 -0.57 11.05
C LEU A 25 1.81 -1.47 12.28
N VAL A 26 2.22 -2.72 12.09
CA VAL A 26 2.48 -3.66 13.17
C VAL A 26 3.74 -3.26 13.92
N GLN A 27 3.65 -3.20 15.25
CA GLN A 27 4.77 -2.81 16.11
C GLN A 27 5.98 -3.75 15.92
N GLY A 28 7.17 -3.17 15.83
CA GLY A 28 8.42 -3.91 15.64
C GLY A 28 8.69 -4.37 14.21
N THR A 29 7.82 -4.04 13.25
CA THR A 29 7.99 -4.39 11.83
C THR A 29 8.34 -3.14 11.01
N MET A 30 8.93 -3.35 9.83
CA MET A 30 9.29 -2.24 8.93
C MET A 30 8.15 -1.84 7.99
N CYS A 31 7.23 -2.76 7.68
CA CYS A 31 6.21 -2.56 6.65
C CYS A 31 5.02 -3.54 6.75
N ASP A 32 4.85 -4.24 7.88
CA ASP A 32 3.68 -5.10 8.03
C ASP A 32 2.49 -4.26 8.47
N HIS A 33 1.35 -4.46 7.83
CA HIS A 33 0.14 -3.68 8.11
C HIS A 33 -1.07 -4.59 8.39
N GLU A 34 -1.90 -4.18 9.33
CA GLU A 34 -3.20 -4.80 9.58
C GLU A 34 -4.36 -3.88 9.16
N PHE A 35 -5.36 -4.48 8.52
CA PHE A 35 -6.63 -3.88 8.16
C PHE A 35 -7.72 -4.66 8.88
N VAL A 36 -8.30 -4.08 9.94
CA VAL A 36 -9.23 -4.79 10.82
C VAL A 36 -10.54 -4.04 10.89
N SER A 37 -11.61 -4.57 10.27
CA SER A 37 -12.92 -3.90 10.22
C SER A 37 -13.51 -3.56 11.61
N SER A 38 -13.08 -4.25 12.67
CA SER A 38 -13.46 -3.93 14.04
C SER A 38 -12.71 -2.74 14.68
N MET A 39 -11.59 -2.31 14.11
CA MET A 39 -10.79 -1.20 14.63
C MET A 39 -11.23 0.14 14.04
N GLN A 40 -11.34 1.15 14.90
CA GLN A 40 -11.68 2.52 14.47
C GLN A 40 -10.53 3.19 13.68
N SER A 41 -9.29 2.75 13.91
CA SER A 41 -8.10 3.28 13.25
C SER A 41 -7.92 2.80 11.80
N THR A 42 -8.71 1.84 11.33
CA THR A 42 -8.66 1.37 9.93
C THR A 42 -10.02 1.54 9.28
N PRO A 43 -10.11 2.21 8.12
CA PRO A 43 -11.37 2.36 7.41
C PRO A 43 -11.84 1.01 6.83
N GLN A 44 -13.15 0.86 6.59
CA GLN A 44 -13.74 -0.34 5.97
C GLN A 44 -13.28 -0.55 4.51
N TYR A 45 -12.85 0.53 3.86
CA TYR A 45 -12.23 0.54 2.54
C TYR A 45 -10.95 1.36 2.62
N GLY A 46 -9.95 1.00 1.84
CA GLY A 46 -8.69 1.72 1.83
C GLY A 46 -7.77 1.25 0.73
N ARG A 47 -6.65 1.94 0.62
CA ARG A 47 -5.56 1.65 -0.30
C ARG A 47 -4.35 1.17 0.49
N PHE A 48 -3.57 0.33 -0.16
CA PHE A 48 -2.30 -0.12 0.36
C PHE A 48 -1.29 -0.10 -0.78
N TYR A 49 -0.05 0.18 -0.44
CA TYR A 49 1.02 0.33 -1.41
C TYR A 49 2.25 -0.44 -0.96
N SER A 50 3.09 -0.83 -1.91
CA SER A 50 4.42 -1.32 -1.59
C SER A 50 5.24 -0.24 -0.86
N PRO A 51 6.21 -0.61 -0.01
CA PRO A 51 7.06 0.36 0.66
C PRO A 51 7.72 1.30 -0.36
N ARG A 52 7.68 2.61 -0.09
CA ARG A 52 8.20 3.70 -0.94
C ARG A 52 7.47 3.97 -2.25
N TYR A 53 6.31 3.34 -2.51
CA TYR A 53 5.48 3.70 -3.66
C TYR A 53 5.24 5.23 -3.70
N PRO A 54 5.34 5.89 -4.87
CA PRO A 54 5.45 5.33 -6.23
C PRO A 54 6.89 4.95 -6.66
N SER A 55 7.89 5.08 -5.79
CA SER A 55 9.23 4.56 -6.08
C SER A 55 9.30 3.05 -5.96
N SER A 56 10.37 2.45 -6.49
CA SER A 56 10.62 1.02 -6.37
C SER A 56 10.73 0.56 -4.91
N TYR A 57 10.14 -0.61 -4.62
CA TYR A 57 10.27 -1.24 -3.32
C TYR A 57 11.73 -1.63 -3.02
N PRO A 58 12.17 -1.59 -1.75
CA PRO A 58 13.53 -2.00 -1.38
C PRO A 58 13.81 -3.46 -1.72
N LYS A 59 15.06 -3.77 -2.10
CA LYS A 59 15.50 -5.16 -2.27
C LYS A 59 15.49 -5.90 -0.93
N ASN A 60 15.22 -7.21 -0.98
CA ASN A 60 15.23 -8.11 0.19
C ASN A 60 14.26 -7.69 1.31
N ILE A 61 13.19 -6.96 0.97
CA ILE A 61 12.13 -6.63 1.92
C ILE A 61 11.04 -7.70 1.91
N ARG A 62 10.46 -7.96 3.08
CA ARG A 62 9.31 -8.85 3.24
C ARG A 62 8.26 -8.12 4.06
N CYS A 63 7.12 -7.85 3.44
CA CYS A 63 5.99 -7.16 4.06
C CYS A 63 4.77 -8.06 4.02
N SER A 64 3.98 -8.03 5.09
CA SER A 64 2.75 -8.78 5.24
C SER A 64 1.59 -7.80 5.44
N TYR A 65 0.55 -7.94 4.63
CA TYR A 65 -0.68 -7.17 4.76
C TYR A 65 -1.79 -8.12 5.20
N LEU A 66 -2.26 -7.99 6.44
CA LEU A 66 -3.28 -8.86 7.00
C LEU A 66 -4.64 -8.16 7.01
N PHE A 67 -5.61 -8.76 6.34
CA PHE A 67 -6.98 -8.26 6.26
C PHE A 67 -7.90 -9.11 7.13
N ARG A 68 -8.57 -8.49 8.11
CA ARG A 68 -9.52 -9.14 9.03
C ARG A 68 -10.89 -8.50 8.90
N ALA A 69 -11.83 -9.27 8.36
CA ALA A 69 -13.24 -8.92 8.26
C ALA A 69 -14.04 -9.46 9.46
N ARG A 70 -15.17 -8.81 9.77
CA ARG A 70 -16.15 -9.33 10.75
C ARG A 70 -16.99 -10.45 10.13
N LEU A 71 -17.78 -11.12 10.96
CA LEU A 71 -18.77 -12.10 10.49
C LEU A 71 -19.70 -11.46 9.45
N LYS A 72 -19.95 -12.18 8.34
CA LYS A 72 -20.77 -11.76 7.20
C LYS A 72 -20.20 -10.60 6.35
N GLU A 73 -18.96 -10.18 6.59
CA GLU A 73 -18.24 -9.29 5.69
C GLU A 73 -17.39 -10.09 4.69
N ARG A 74 -17.03 -9.46 3.56
CA ARG A 74 -16.14 -10.04 2.55
C ARG A 74 -15.03 -9.05 2.21
N ILE A 75 -13.80 -9.54 2.19
CA ILE A 75 -12.64 -8.78 1.73
C ILE A 75 -12.59 -8.85 0.20
N ARG A 76 -12.48 -7.69 -0.45
CA ARG A 76 -12.25 -7.57 -1.90
C ARG A 76 -10.95 -6.80 -2.11
N LEU A 77 -9.97 -7.46 -2.72
CA LEU A 77 -8.71 -6.83 -3.12
C LEU A 77 -8.76 -6.53 -4.61
N VAL A 78 -8.33 -5.32 -4.98
CA VAL A 78 -8.18 -4.88 -6.37
C VAL A 78 -6.80 -4.27 -6.48
N PHE A 79 -5.98 -4.80 -7.38
CA PHE A 79 -4.67 -4.25 -7.67
C PHE A 79 -4.79 -3.35 -8.89
N GLU A 80 -4.64 -2.05 -8.68
CA GLU A 80 -4.63 -1.07 -9.78
C GLU A 80 -3.33 -1.16 -10.59
N GLU A 81 -2.22 -1.47 -9.93
CA GLU A 81 -0.91 -1.60 -10.52
C GLU A 81 -0.12 -2.73 -9.85
N ILE A 82 0.51 -3.59 -10.66
CA ILE A 82 1.46 -4.60 -10.20
C ILE A 82 2.67 -4.54 -11.11
N SER A 83 3.84 -4.29 -10.52
CA SER A 83 5.14 -4.35 -11.19
C SER A 83 6.13 -5.02 -10.24
N LEU A 84 6.56 -6.23 -10.59
CA LEU A 84 7.46 -7.05 -9.78
C LEU A 84 8.71 -7.38 -10.59
N GLN A 85 9.85 -7.50 -9.90
CA GLN A 85 11.09 -7.94 -10.52
C GLN A 85 10.95 -9.41 -10.94
N LYS A 86 11.60 -9.77 -12.07
CA LYS A 86 11.56 -11.13 -12.64
C LYS A 86 11.92 -12.24 -11.64
N GLY A 87 12.76 -11.93 -10.64
CA GLY A 87 13.19 -12.88 -9.61
C GLY A 87 12.23 -13.06 -8.43
N ASP A 88 11.21 -12.20 -8.31
CA ASP A 88 10.28 -12.20 -7.16
C ASP A 88 9.05 -13.09 -7.40
N LEU A 89 8.84 -13.53 -8.65
CA LEU A 89 7.84 -14.53 -9.03
C LEU A 89 8.51 -15.91 -9.00
N ARG A 90 8.52 -16.56 -7.84
CA ARG A 90 8.93 -17.97 -7.72
C ARG A 90 7.76 -18.87 -7.36
#